data_AF-A0AAD9CNZ6-F1
#
_entry.id   AF-A0AAD9CNZ6-F1
#
_cell.length_a   1.000
_cell.length_b   1.000
_cell.length_c   1.000
_cell.angle_alpha   90.00
_cell.angle_beta   90.00
_cell.angle_gamma   90.00
#
_symmetry.space_group_name_H-M   'P 1'
#
loop_
_entity.id
_entity.type
_entity.pdbx_description
1 polymer ?
#
loop_
_entity_poly.entity_id
_entity_poly.type
_entity_poly.pdbx_seq_one_letter_code
_entity_poly.pdbx_strand_id
1 'polypeptide(L)'
;MKLSVLLLLLLCPLALAVIPGPNEFMSLAEMEDALLRNLFQGYQRWVRPIQHVNDTVTVRFGLKISQLVDVDEKNQLMTTNVWLCQEWIDYKLRWNPDQYGGITSIRVPSENIWLPDIVLYEK
;
A
#
# COMPACT_ATOMS: atom_id res chain seq x y z
N MET A 1 22.58 51.52 44.72
CA MET A 1 21.73 50.34 44.42
C MET A 1 20.48 50.81 43.69
N LYS A 2 20.07 50.07 42.66
CA LYS A 2 18.88 50.26 41.81
C LYS A 2 18.97 51.32 40.70
N LEU A 3 19.88 51.16 39.75
CA LEU A 3 19.71 51.76 38.41
C LEU A 3 20.35 50.92 37.26
N SER A 4 20.56 49.61 37.47
CA SER A 4 21.19 48.71 36.49
C SER A 4 20.22 47.68 35.88
N VAL A 5 18.95 47.68 36.27
CA VAL A 5 17.98 46.62 35.87
C VAL A 5 16.93 47.13 34.88
N LEU A 6 16.83 48.44 34.63
CA LEU A 6 15.79 49.00 33.76
C LEU A 6 16.17 49.11 32.27
N LEU A 7 17.42 48.80 31.88
CA LEU A 7 17.87 48.91 30.49
C LEU A 7 17.83 47.58 29.72
N LEU A 8 17.37 46.49 30.34
CA LEU A 8 17.33 45.14 29.73
C LEU A 8 15.93 44.71 29.26
N LEU A 9 14.94 45.60 29.33
CA LEU A 9 13.52 45.28 29.04
C LEU A 9 12.89 46.11 27.91
N LEU A 10 13.69 46.71 27.04
CA LEU A 10 13.19 47.62 25.98
C LEU A 10 13.64 47.25 24.55
N LEU A 11 13.73 45.96 24.24
CA LEU A 11 13.78 45.43 22.86
C LEU A 11 12.86 44.20 22.74
N CYS A 12 11.56 44.47 22.73
CA CYS A 12 10.52 43.57 22.21
C CYS A 12 10.45 43.75 20.68
N PRO A 13 9.78 42.90 19.89
CA PRO A 13 9.80 41.44 19.79
C PRO A 13 10.10 41.05 18.32
N LEU A 14 11.22 40.39 18.01
CA LEU A 14 11.46 39.94 16.63
C LEU A 14 11.62 38.42 16.58
N ALA A 15 10.60 37.83 15.97
CA ALA A 15 10.51 36.43 15.56
C ALA A 15 10.58 35.42 16.71
N LEU A 16 9.40 34.86 16.99
CA LEU A 16 9.24 33.41 17.07
C LEU A 16 9.93 32.79 15.83
N ALA A 17 11.25 32.72 15.81
CA ALA A 17 11.91 31.68 15.06
C ALA A 17 11.57 30.42 15.85
N VAL A 18 10.43 29.82 15.53
CA VAL A 18 10.31 28.37 15.57
C VAL A 18 11.50 27.92 14.75
N ILE A 19 12.61 27.63 15.42
CA ILE A 19 13.72 26.91 14.82
C ILE A 19 13.05 25.59 14.44
N PRO A 20 12.81 25.30 13.14
CA PRO A 20 12.40 23.95 12.82
C PRO A 20 13.55 23.08 13.32
N GLY A 21 13.23 22.19 14.27
CA GLY A 21 14.21 21.31 14.87
C GLY A 21 15.03 20.62 13.77
N PRO A 22 16.30 20.31 14.02
CA PRO A 22 17.15 19.69 13.02
C PRO A 22 16.56 18.33 12.68
N ASN A 23 15.99 18.23 11.47
CA ASN A 23 15.44 17.02 10.88
C ASN A 23 14.45 16.29 11.79
N GLU A 24 13.17 16.64 11.70
CA GLU A 24 12.13 15.65 11.98
C GLU A 24 12.41 14.43 11.09
N PHE A 25 13.04 13.42 11.68
CA PHE A 25 13.08 12.09 11.10
C PHE A 25 11.61 11.68 11.01
N MET A 26 11.03 11.84 9.82
CA MET A 26 9.73 11.27 9.52
C MET A 26 9.82 9.77 9.84
N SER A 27 8.92 9.30 10.69
CA SER A 27 8.91 7.88 11.07
C SER A 27 8.58 7.02 9.84
N LEU A 28 9.00 5.75 9.86
CA LEU A 28 8.64 4.81 8.80
C LEU A 28 7.13 4.68 8.65
N ALA A 29 6.39 4.75 9.77
CA ALA A 29 4.93 4.72 9.77
C ALA A 29 4.32 5.93 9.05
N GLU A 30 4.84 7.13 9.29
CA GLU A 30 4.38 8.34 8.59
C GLU A 30 4.70 8.30 7.09
N MET A 31 5.86 7.74 6.72
CA MET A 31 6.22 7.52 5.31
C MET A 31 5.32 6.48 4.63
N GLU A 32 4.99 5.38 5.31
CA GLU A 32 4.04 4.37 4.83
C GLU A 32 2.64 4.97 4.67
N ASP A 33 2.18 5.76 5.64
CA ASP A 33 0.91 6.49 5.58
C ASP A 33 0.87 7.50 4.42
N ALA A 34 1.97 8.21 4.16
CA ALA A 34 2.08 9.13 3.04
C ALA A 34 2.08 8.38 1.70
N LEU A 35 2.76 7.24 1.61
CA LEU A 35 2.76 6.35 0.46
C LEU A 35 1.35 5.84 0.16
N LEU A 36 0.65 5.30 1.17
CA LEU A 36 -0.72 4.80 1.03
C LEU A 36 -1.66 5.91 0.54
N ARG A 37 -1.58 7.10 1.14
CA ARG A 37 -2.39 8.25 0.70
C ARG A 37 -2.13 8.61 -0.76
N ASN A 38 -0.87 8.59 -1.19
CA ASN A 38 -0.50 8.90 -2.57
C ASN A 38 -0.98 7.83 -3.57
N LEU A 39 -0.74 6.54 -3.28
CA LEU A 39 -1.12 5.44 -4.16
C LEU A 39 -2.64 5.33 -4.36
N PHE A 40 -3.41 5.57 -3.30
CA PHE A 40 -4.87 5.45 -3.33
C PHE A 40 -5.59 6.75 -3.71
N GLN A 41 -4.87 7.85 -3.91
CA GLN A 41 -5.46 9.11 -4.37
C GLN A 41 -6.00 8.95 -5.80
N GLY A 42 -7.33 8.81 -5.93
CA GLY A 42 -7.98 8.65 -7.24
C GLY A 42 -7.84 7.25 -7.84
N TYR A 43 -7.35 6.27 -7.07
CA TYR A 43 -7.35 4.88 -7.50
C TYR A 43 -8.79 4.35 -7.56
N GLN A 44 -9.13 3.67 -8.67
CA GLN A 44 -10.47 3.14 -8.91
C GLN A 44 -10.39 1.62 -9.06
N ARG A 45 -10.84 0.87 -8.04
CA ARG A 45 -10.76 -0.60 -8.01
C ARG A 45 -11.51 -1.31 -9.12
N TRP A 46 -12.51 -0.64 -9.71
CA TRP A 46 -13.35 -1.21 -10.78
C TRP A 46 -12.72 -1.06 -12.17
N VAL A 47 -11.65 -0.27 -12.28
CA VAL A 47 -11.01 0.03 -13.56
C VAL A 47 -9.80 -0.87 -13.72
N ARG A 48 -9.78 -1.66 -14.80
CA ARG A 48 -8.65 -2.52 -15.17
C ARG A 48 -7.34 -1.70 -15.25
N PRO A 49 -6.25 -2.11 -14.58
CA PRO A 49 -5.00 -1.35 -14.56
C PRO A 49 -4.18 -1.59 -15.83
N ILE A 50 -4.58 -0.95 -16.93
CA ILE A 50 -3.85 -0.89 -18.21
C ILE A 50 -3.42 0.53 -18.59
N GLN A 51 -2.29 0.66 -19.31
CA GLN A 51 -1.81 1.95 -19.82
C GLN A 51 -2.46 2.29 -21.16
N HIS A 52 -2.51 1.32 -22.07
CA HIS A 52 -3.17 1.43 -23.37
C HIS A 52 -4.35 0.47 -23.45
N VAL A 53 -5.34 0.80 -24.28
CA VAL A 53 -6.57 -0.01 -24.45
C VAL A 53 -6.28 -1.45 -24.88
N ASN A 54 -5.23 -1.63 -25.69
CA ASN A 54 -4.82 -2.93 -26.23
C ASN A 54 -3.94 -3.74 -25.27
N ASP A 55 -3.58 -3.20 -24.10
CA ASP A 55 -2.75 -3.91 -23.15
C ASP A 55 -3.55 -4.98 -22.40
N THR A 56 -2.87 -6.07 -22.05
CA THR A 56 -3.42 -7.19 -21.28
C THR A 56 -2.82 -7.24 -19.89
N VAL A 57 -3.63 -7.58 -18.89
CA VAL A 57 -3.13 -7.90 -17.55
C VAL A 57 -2.84 -9.39 -17.48
N THR A 58 -1.57 -9.76 -17.35
CA THR A 58 -1.16 -11.16 -17.16
C THR A 58 -1.32 -11.54 -15.69
N VAL A 59 -2.20 -12.51 -15.41
CA VAL A 59 -2.38 -13.07 -14.07
C VAL A 59 -1.69 -14.43 -14.00
N ARG A 60 -0.73 -14.55 -13.09
CA ARG A 60 -0.05 -15.83 -12.79
C ARG A 60 -0.80 -16.54 -11.68
N PHE A 61 -1.01 -17.83 -11.88
CA PHE A 61 -1.70 -18.70 -10.96
C PHE A 61 -0.77 -19.76 -10.40
N GLY A 62 -0.82 -19.93 -9.08
CA GLY A 62 -0.31 -21.10 -8.40
C GLY A 62 -1.45 -21.77 -7.67
N LEU A 63 -1.58 -23.08 -7.83
CA LEU A 63 -2.46 -23.89 -6.97
C LEU A 63 -1.61 -24.80 -6.11
N LYS A 64 -1.89 -24.79 -4.81
CA LYS A 64 -1.34 -25.76 -3.87
C LYS A 64 -2.48 -26.54 -3.25
N ILE A 65 -2.52 -27.84 -3.54
CA ILE A 65 -3.48 -28.74 -2.92
C ILE A 65 -3.07 -28.92 -1.45
N SER A 66 -3.98 -28.59 -0.54
CA SER A 66 -3.78 -28.79 0.90
C SER A 66 -4.16 -30.20 1.30
N GLN A 67 -5.31 -30.66 0.83
CA GLN A 67 -5.88 -31.93 1.21
C GLN A 67 -6.85 -32.45 0.13
N LEU A 68 -6.78 -33.75 -0.11
CA LEU A 68 -7.83 -34.52 -0.78
C LEU A 68 -8.87 -34.92 0.27
N VAL A 69 -10.08 -34.37 0.16
CA VAL A 69 -11.14 -34.59 1.15
C VAL A 69 -11.88 -35.89 0.85
N ASP A 70 -12.32 -36.07 -0.39
CA ASP A 70 -13.07 -37.25 -0.82
C ASP A 70 -13.01 -37.44 -2.35
N VAL A 71 -13.19 -38.70 -2.77
CA VAL A 71 -13.28 -39.10 -4.18
C VAL A 71 -14.45 -40.06 -4.34
N ASP A 72 -15.49 -39.62 -5.04
CA ASP A 72 -16.63 -40.43 -5.43
C ASP A 72 -16.44 -40.90 -6.88
N GLU A 73 -15.90 -42.10 -7.03
CA GLU A 73 -15.63 -42.69 -8.35
C GLU A 73 -16.91 -42.97 -9.15
N LYS A 74 -18.02 -43.28 -8.47
CA LYS A 74 -19.30 -43.58 -9.11
C LYS A 74 -19.92 -42.32 -9.72
N ASN A 75 -19.83 -41.21 -9.01
CA ASN A 75 -20.36 -39.91 -9.44
C ASN A 75 -19.30 -39.01 -10.11
N GLN A 76 -18.05 -39.50 -10.26
CA GLN A 76 -16.91 -38.77 -10.82
C GLN A 76 -16.64 -37.42 -10.14
N LEU A 77 -16.84 -37.37 -8.82
CA LEU A 77 -16.69 -36.15 -8.02
C LEU A 77 -15.41 -36.22 -7.16
N MET A 78 -14.65 -35.14 -7.14
CA MET A 78 -13.45 -35.00 -6.31
C MET A 78 -13.57 -33.73 -5.46
N THR A 79 -13.49 -33.88 -4.14
CA THR A 79 -13.53 -32.75 -3.19
C THR A 79 -12.13 -32.47 -2.68
N THR A 80 -11.62 -31.26 -2.87
CA THR A 80 -10.26 -30.87 -2.42
C THR A 80 -10.25 -29.49 -1.76
N ASN A 81 -9.38 -29.33 -0.77
CA ASN A 81 -9.05 -28.01 -0.22
C ASN A 81 -7.79 -27.51 -0.90
N VAL A 82 -7.85 -26.33 -1.51
CA VAL A 82 -6.74 -25.75 -2.29
C VAL A 82 -6.41 -24.34 -1.79
N TRP A 83 -5.12 -24.00 -1.81
CA TRP A 83 -4.66 -22.61 -1.75
C TRP A 83 -4.47 -22.09 -3.15
N LEU A 84 -5.16 -20.99 -3.46
CA LEU A 84 -5.01 -20.26 -4.72
C LEU A 84 -4.08 -19.08 -4.51
N CYS A 85 -2.92 -19.10 -5.16
CA CYS A 85 -1.98 -17.99 -5.23
C CYS A 85 -2.19 -17.26 -6.56
N GLN A 86 -2.38 -15.95 -6.49
CA GLN A 86 -2.55 -15.09 -7.66
C GLN A 86 -1.52 -13.97 -7.63
N GLU A 87 -0.93 -13.68 -8.77
CA GLU A 87 0.05 -12.61 -8.91
C GLU A 87 -0.21 -11.86 -10.22
N TRP A 88 -0.31 -10.53 -10.13
CA TRP A 88 -0.45 -9.64 -11.27
C TRP A 88 0.30 -8.33 -11.00
N ILE A 89 0.46 -7.50 -12.03
CA ILE A 89 1.13 -6.21 -11.93
C ILE A 89 0.13 -5.10 -12.21
N ASP A 90 -0.01 -4.17 -11.27
CA ASP A 90 -0.74 -2.92 -11.44
C ASP A 90 0.26 -1.77 -11.70
N TYR A 91 0.05 -0.99 -12.76
CA TYR A 91 0.94 0.13 -13.07
C TYR A 91 0.70 1.37 -12.21
N LYS A 92 -0.52 1.54 -11.66
CA LYS A 92 -0.89 2.68 -10.83
C LYS A 92 -0.33 2.55 -9.41
N LEU A 93 -0.11 1.32 -8.95
CA LEU A 93 0.41 1.02 -7.62
C LEU A 93 1.96 0.96 -7.59
N ARG A 94 2.62 1.86 -8.32
CA ARG A 94 4.09 1.92 -8.41
C ARG A 94 4.60 3.16 -7.69
N TRP A 95 5.71 3.02 -6.97
CA TRP A 95 6.39 4.13 -6.30
C TRP A 95 7.91 3.95 -6.38
N ASN A 96 8.64 5.01 -6.05
CA ASN A 96 10.09 4.95 -5.86
C ASN A 96 10.40 4.75 -4.36
N PRO A 97 11.02 3.63 -3.94
CA PRO A 97 11.37 3.38 -2.54
C PRO A 97 12.19 4.50 -1.89
N ASP A 98 13.07 5.17 -2.65
CA ASP A 98 13.94 6.23 -2.14
C ASP A 98 13.16 7.45 -1.62
N GLN A 99 11.94 7.66 -2.10
CA GLN A 99 11.06 8.77 -1.67
C GLN A 99 10.28 8.47 -0.38
N TYR A 100 10.23 7.20 0.03
CA TYR A 100 9.41 6.73 1.16
C TYR A 100 10.23 5.88 2.14
N GLY A 101 11.48 6.28 2.41
CA GLY A 101 12.30 5.62 3.43
C GLY A 101 12.74 4.20 3.09
N GLY A 102 12.79 3.85 1.81
CA GLY A 102 13.21 2.52 1.33
C GLY A 102 12.13 1.45 1.39
N ILE A 103 10.86 1.82 1.56
CA ILE A 103 9.74 0.86 1.56
C ILE A 103 9.64 0.18 0.18
N THR A 104 9.75 -1.15 0.15
CA THR A 104 9.66 -1.96 -1.08
C THR A 104 8.39 -2.81 -1.15
N SER A 105 7.69 -2.98 -0.03
CA SER A 105 6.48 -3.79 0.06
C SER A 105 5.56 -3.24 1.14
N ILE A 106 4.27 -3.23 0.85
CA ILE A 106 3.19 -2.82 1.77
C ILE A 106 2.07 -3.86 1.71
N ARG A 107 1.29 -3.96 2.78
CA ARG A 107 0.13 -4.85 2.84
C ARG A 107 -1.14 -4.03 2.77
N VAL A 108 -1.97 -4.30 1.77
CA VAL A 108 -3.25 -3.61 1.57
C VAL A 108 -4.37 -4.64 1.54
N PRO A 109 -5.54 -4.34 2.14
CA PRO A 109 -6.72 -5.16 1.97
C PRO A 109 -7.11 -5.32 0.49
N SER A 110 -7.46 -6.53 0.08
CA SER A 110 -7.73 -6.85 -1.32
C SER A 110 -8.97 -6.12 -1.86
N GLU A 111 -9.91 -5.76 -1.00
CA GLU A 111 -11.13 -5.02 -1.34
C GLU A 111 -10.87 -3.59 -1.85
N ASN A 112 -9.67 -3.04 -1.61
CA ASN A 112 -9.31 -1.67 -1.99
C ASN A 112 -8.58 -1.59 -3.34
N ILE A 113 -8.18 -2.74 -3.91
CA ILE A 113 -7.45 -2.82 -5.17
C ILE A 113 -8.29 -3.50 -6.24
N TRP A 114 -7.93 -3.31 -7.51
CA TRP A 114 -8.51 -4.10 -8.59
C TRP A 114 -8.12 -5.57 -8.42
N LEU A 115 -9.10 -6.46 -8.55
CA LEU A 115 -8.93 -7.90 -8.47
C LEU A 115 -9.42 -8.53 -9.79
N PRO A 116 -8.69 -9.50 -10.36
CA PRO A 116 -9.18 -10.26 -11.49
C PRO A 116 -10.34 -11.18 -11.07
N ASP A 117 -11.39 -11.21 -11.89
CA ASP A 117 -12.51 -12.13 -11.68
C ASP A 117 -12.13 -13.55 -12.11
N ILE A 118 -12.14 -14.50 -11.18
CA ILE A 118 -11.78 -15.90 -11.41
C ILE A 118 -12.88 -16.79 -10.90
N VAL A 119 -13.34 -17.69 -11.77
CA VAL A 119 -14.39 -18.65 -11.47
C VAL A 119 -13.95 -20.05 -11.88
N LEU A 120 -14.32 -21.04 -11.07
CA LEU A 120 -14.22 -22.44 -11.46
C LEU A 120 -15.40 -22.76 -12.37
N TYR A 121 -15.12 -23.28 -13.56
CA TYR A 121 -16.16 -23.55 -14.56
C TYR A 121 -16.96 -24.82 -14.25
N GLU A 122 -16.27 -25.88 -13.81
CA GLU A 122 -16.89 -27.16 -13.45
C GLU A 122 -17.26 -27.15 -11.97
N LYS A 123 -18.53 -27.44 -11.67
CA LYS A 123 -19.10 -27.52 -10.31
C LYS A 123 -19.52 -28.94 -9.98
#